data_AF-A0A358NIH3-F1
#
_entry.id   AF-A0A358NIH3-F1
#
_cell.length_a   1.000
_cell.length_b   1.000
_cell.length_c   1.000
_cell.angle_alpha   90.00
_cell.angle_beta   90.00
_cell.angle_gamma   90.00
#
_symmetry.space_group_name_H-M   'P 1'
#
loop_
_entity.id
_entity.type
_entity.pdbx_description
1 polymer ?
#
loop_
_entity_poly.entity_id
_entity_poly.type
_entity_poly.pdbx_seq_one_letter_code
_entity_poly.pdbx_strand_id
1 'polypeptide(L)' 'AEDFSYFADAAKGGFFHLGCGNKKLGITASIHTEHFDIDEECLKVGVLMQVNNVLSLLK' A
#
# COMPACT_ATOMS: atom_id res chain seq x y z
N ALA A 1 -11.33 9.12 -2.55
CA ALA A 1 -11.98 8.12 -3.41
C ALA A 1 -10.89 7.48 -4.25
N GLU A 2 -11.02 6.20 -4.58
CA GLU A 2 -10.02 5.43 -5.33
C GLU A 2 -10.74 4.70 -6.46
N ASP A 3 -10.18 4.72 -7.67
CA ASP A 3 -10.85 4.15 -8.85
C ASP A 3 -10.68 2.62 -8.95
N PHE A 4 -9.89 2.03 -8.05
CA PHE A 4 -9.68 0.59 -7.96
C PHE A 4 -10.99 -0.22 -7.84
N SER A 5 -12.05 0.38 -7.29
CA SER A 5 -13.37 -0.26 -7.20
C SER A 5 -13.88 -0.73 -8.56
N TYR A 6 -13.56 -0.02 -9.65
CA TYR A 6 -13.92 -0.43 -11.01
C TYR A 6 -13.38 -1.82 -11.37
N PHE A 7 -12.15 -2.14 -10.95
CA PHE A 7 -11.56 -3.47 -11.16
C PHE A 7 -12.16 -4.52 -10.23
N ALA A 8 -12.44 -4.16 -8.97
CA ALA A 8 -13.03 -5.06 -7.99
C ALA A 8 -14.50 -5.43 -8.33
N ASP A 9 -15.21 -4.57 -9.06
CA ASP A 9 -16.54 -4.87 -9.59
C ASP A 9 -16.48 -5.90 -10.74
N ALA A 10 -15.43 -5.86 -11.56
CA ALA A 10 -15.26 -6.74 -12.71
C ALA A 10 -14.65 -8.11 -12.37
N ALA A 11 -13.84 -8.19 -11.31
CA ALA A 11 -13.16 -9.40 -10.88
C ALA A 11 -12.96 -9.43 -9.37
N LYS A 12 -12.83 -10.64 -8.79
CA LYS A 12 -12.48 -10.80 -7.37
C LYS A 12 -11.12 -10.13 -7.10
N GLY A 13 -11.14 -9.01 -6.39
CA GLY A 13 -9.97 -8.21 -6.06
C GLY A 13 -9.81 -8.03 -4.55
N GLY A 14 -8.59 -7.66 -4.15
CA GLY A 14 -8.28 -7.22 -2.79
C GLY A 14 -7.53 -5.90 -2.84
N PHE A 15 -7.94 -4.95 -2.01
CA PHE A 15 -7.27 -3.65 -1.84
C PHE A 15 -6.78 -3.52 -0.40
N PHE A 16 -5.56 -3.03 -0.21
CA PHE A 16 -4.88 -3.00 1.08
C PHE A 16 -4.21 -1.65 1.29
N HIS A 17 -4.25 -1.15 2.52
CA HIS A 17 -3.36 -0.07 2.94
C HIS A 17 -2.07 -0.65 3.51
N LEU A 18 -0.94 -0.18 3.00
CA LEU A 18 0.38 -0.45 3.56
C LEU A 18 0.82 0.75 4.41
N GLY A 19 1.22 0.48 5.65
CA GLY A 19 1.76 1.53 6.52
C GLY A 19 3.08 2.07 5.98
N CYS A 20 3.15 3.38 5.77
CA CYS A 20 4.36 4.09 5.32
C CYS A 20 4.78 5.23 6.26
N GLY A 21 4.00 5.55 7.29
CA GLY A 21 4.34 6.58 8.27
C GLY A 21 5.30 6.06 9.34
N ASN A 22 6.17 6.95 9.85
CA ASN A 22 7.11 6.65 10.92
C ASN A 22 7.19 7.81 11.94
N LYS A 23 6.58 7.61 13.12
CA LYS A 23 6.58 8.60 14.21
C LYS A 23 7.98 8.94 14.74
N LYS A 24 8.95 8.03 14.67
CA LYS A 24 10.31 8.26 15.13
C LYS A 24 11.09 9.18 14.18
N LEU A 25 10.75 9.15 12.89
CA LEU A 25 11.34 9.99 11.85
C LEU A 25 10.53 11.28 11.60
N GLY A 26 9.42 11.49 12.32
CA GLY A 26 8.53 12.64 12.10
C GLY A 26 7.62 12.52 10.87
N ILE A 27 7.60 11.35 10.21
CA ILE A 27 6.80 11.08 9.01
C ILE A 27 5.38 10.71 9.43
N THR A 28 4.54 11.72 9.65
CA THR A 28 3.17 11.55 10.19
C THR A 28 2.09 12.29 9.42
N ALA A 29 2.47 13.05 8.39
CA ALA A 29 1.52 13.84 7.60
C ALA A 29 0.62 12.93 6.75
N SER A 30 -0.63 13.34 6.56
CA SER A 30 -1.59 12.62 5.70
C SER A 30 -1.25 12.77 4.22
N ILE A 31 -1.73 11.81 3.42
CA ILE A 31 -1.74 11.95 1.95
C ILE A 31 -2.44 13.25 1.54
N HIS A 32 -1.98 13.88 0.46
CA HIS A 32 -2.44 15.18 -0.06
C HIS A 32 -2.11 16.41 0.80
N THR A 33 -1.07 16.33 1.63
CA THR A 33 -0.50 17.51 2.32
C THR A 33 0.85 17.88 1.71
N GLU A 34 1.26 19.14 1.84
CA GLU A 34 2.58 19.61 1.36
C GLU A 34 3.76 19.01 2.13
N HIS A 35 3.50 18.42 3.29
CA HIS A 35 4.47 17.76 4.16
C HIS A 35 4.40 16.23 4.08
N PHE A 36 3.65 15.69 3.14
CA PHE A 36 3.57 14.25 2.95
C PHE A 36 4.94 13.68 2.59
N ASP A 37 5.32 12.62 3.30
CA ASP A 37 6.55 11.87 3.09
C ASP A 37 6.32 10.41 3.52
N ILE A 38 7.25 9.51 3.20
CA ILE A 38 7.16 8.08 3.52
C ILE A 38 8.48 7.54 4.10
N ASP A 39 8.37 6.56 5.00
CA ASP A 39 9.51 5.71 5.35
C ASP A 39 9.73 4.68 4.25
N GLU A 40 10.80 4.84 3.45
CA GLU A 40 11.10 3.98 2.29
C GLU A 40 11.29 2.50 2.63
N GLU A 41 11.47 2.14 3.90
CA GLU A 41 11.41 0.75 4.34
C GLU A 41 10.07 0.08 3.97
N CYS A 42 9.00 0.86 3.85
CA CYS A 42 7.70 0.38 3.39
C CYS A 42 7.74 -0.18 1.95
N LEU A 43 8.65 0.29 1.09
CA LEU A 43 8.77 -0.21 -0.28
C LEU A 43 9.14 -1.70 -0.31
N LYS A 44 10.08 -2.11 0.55
CA LYS A 44 10.49 -3.52 0.69
C LYS A 44 9.33 -4.38 1.18
N VAL A 45 8.58 -3.88 2.16
CA VAL A 45 7.39 -4.57 2.69
C VAL A 45 6.31 -4.71 1.61
N GLY A 46 6.07 -3.64 0.83
CA GLY A 46 5.09 -3.64 -0.26
C GLY A 46 5.42 -4.64 -1.35
N VAL A 47 6.68 -4.71 -1.79
CA VAL A 47 7.13 -5.72 -2.76
C VAL A 47 6.92 -7.13 -2.22
N LEU A 48 7.33 -7.38 -0.98
CA LEU A 48 7.17 -8.69 -0.34
C LEU A 48 5.70 -9.10 -0.22
N MET A 49 4.82 -8.16 0.15
CA MET A 49 3.37 -8.39 0.21
C MET A 49 2.82 -8.84 -1.15
N GLN A 50 3.15 -8.11 -2.23
CA GLN A 50 2.66 -8.45 -3.57
C GLN A 50 3.20 -9.80 -4.06
N VAL A 51 4.49 -10.08 -3.87
CA VAL A 51 5.10 -11.36 -4.26
C VAL A 51 4.46 -12.52 -3.52
N ASN A 52 4.24 -12.39 -2.20
CA ASN A 52 3.59 -13.44 -1.42
C ASN A 52 2.13 -13.66 -1.82
N ASN A 53 1.39 -12.61 -2.17
CA ASN A 53 0.02 -12.74 -2.68
C ASN A 53 0.00 -13.56 -3.97
N VAL A 54 0.88 -13.24 -4.92
CA VAL A 54 1.01 -13.99 -6.18
C VAL A 54 1.37 -15.45 -5.92
N LEU A 55 2.39 -15.72 -5.08
CA LEU A 55 2.80 -17.09 -4.76
C LEU A 55 1.72 -17.88 -4.01
N SER A 56 0.90 -17.23 -3.19
CA SER A 56 -0.18 -17.90 -2.46
C SER A 56 -1.38 -18.22 -3.33
N LEU A 57 -1.62 -17.43 -4.39
CA LEU A 57 -2.75 -17.62 -5.31
C LEU A 57 -2.43 -18.58 -6.47
N LEU A 58 -1.17 -18.67 -6.88
CA LEU A 58 -0.75 -19.41 -8.08
C LEU A 58 0.02 -20.70 -7.81
N LYS A 59 0.25 -21.06 -6.54
CA LYS A 59 0.73 -22.39 -6.13
C LYS A 59 -0.44 -23.33 -5.91
#